data_AF-A0A2P4PKU5-F1
#
_entry.id   AF-A0A2P4PKU5-F1
#
_cell.length_a   1.000
_cell.length_b   1.000
_cell.length_c   1.000
_cell.angle_alpha   90.00
_cell.angle_beta   90.00
_cell.angle_gamma   90.00
#
_symmetry.space_group_name_H-M   'P 1'
#
loop_
_entity.id
_entity.type
_entity.pdbx_description
1 polymer ?
#
loop_
_entity_poly.entity_id
_entity_poly.type
_entity_poly.pdbx_seq_one_letter_code
_entity_poly.pdbx_strand_id
1 'polypeptide(L)'
;MIPYIKFVNYPKDYDWLLEIIMPQSSPFVKTISGDIYKTWNGEAIINFKWNTFGKYYYLIIWATFMALLGCFTTAVTIPQQYIDKDVQVQLLIASIILGLIHLSFEIRQIIYNPIKWIRNFWNIFNILACVLPIFSAAHWLQTDDKHVKLLSFSCLFLDIKFLLFFRVFESFGVYFAIIISVAKQIISFIVVLFIIIISFAHAFYIMLSPIDTNFSFDNRVINNDPNNPWNIVPTYGKVLDDGTIDSNPYIIQLPNENTNMFISYQSALFAMYKFLTGDSSSLSNWSYMNNPSIVILSVLFSLLIVVYLMNLFIGLLNIAIDKDNDRVSYLIQKAETLERIPEVIYYYANVDKTREEIKKLISDGQWDADVFSEMREDLLKKLNIQNYKTDQKLLKEIQEKQEADQKLLKEMQEKNETDQKLLKELQEKHENDQKLLKEIREILLNKTMI
;
A
#
# COMPACT_ATOMS: atom_id res chain seq x y z
N MET A 1 -20.05 -13.59 -10.49
CA MET A 1 -19.30 -14.26 -9.39
C MET A 1 -17.82 -14.20 -9.76
N ILE A 2 -16.96 -13.58 -8.96
CA ILE A 2 -15.52 -13.49 -9.27
C ILE A 2 -14.84 -14.74 -8.67
N PRO A 3 -14.33 -15.68 -9.48
CA PRO A 3 -13.95 -17.00 -9.02
C PRO A 3 -12.48 -17.01 -8.57
N TYR A 4 -12.18 -16.38 -7.45
CA TYR A 4 -10.88 -16.58 -6.81
C TYR A 4 -11.02 -17.65 -5.72
N ILE A 5 -10.83 -18.90 -6.16
CA ILE A 5 -10.84 -20.10 -5.31
C ILE A 5 -9.85 -19.92 -4.15
N LYS A 6 -10.28 -20.26 -2.93
CA LYS A 6 -9.57 -20.20 -1.64
C LYS A 6 -9.41 -18.84 -0.96
N PHE A 7 -9.81 -17.71 -1.54
CA PHE A 7 -9.66 -16.40 -0.89
C PHE A 7 -10.47 -16.20 0.40
N VAL A 8 -11.28 -17.19 0.80
CA VAL A 8 -12.41 -16.97 1.69
C VAL A 8 -12.80 -18.12 2.61
N ASN A 9 -11.98 -19.18 2.72
CA ASN A 9 -12.28 -20.26 3.65
C ASN A 9 -11.32 -20.26 4.83
N TYR A 10 -11.90 -20.09 6.02
CA TYR A 10 -11.29 -20.48 7.29
C TYR A 10 -11.43 -22.00 7.49
N PRO A 11 -10.64 -22.61 8.40
CA PRO A 11 -10.82 -23.99 8.82
C PRO A 11 -12.20 -24.20 9.44
N LYS A 12 -12.68 -25.43 9.36
CA LYS A 12 -13.99 -25.85 9.86
C LYS A 12 -14.12 -25.75 11.40
N ASP A 13 -13.00 -25.81 12.10
CA ASP A 13 -12.90 -25.68 13.55
C ASP A 13 -12.45 -24.25 13.91
N TYR A 14 -13.42 -23.43 14.32
CA TYR A 14 -13.23 -22.02 14.68
C TYR A 14 -13.15 -21.89 16.20
N ASP A 15 -12.01 -21.44 16.72
CA ASP A 15 -11.81 -21.22 18.14
C ASP A 15 -11.47 -19.74 18.40
N TRP A 16 -12.45 -19.02 18.96
CA TRP A 16 -12.43 -17.57 19.09
C TRP A 16 -11.26 -17.07 19.97
N LEU A 17 -10.86 -17.84 20.99
CA LEU A 17 -9.74 -17.49 21.87
C LEU A 17 -8.39 -17.66 21.17
N LEU A 18 -8.21 -18.76 20.44
CA LEU A 18 -7.02 -18.98 19.64
C LEU A 18 -6.91 -17.95 18.52
N GLU A 19 -8.02 -17.45 17.97
CA GLU A 19 -8.01 -16.42 16.95
C GLU A 19 -7.61 -15.03 17.48
N ILE A 20 -7.94 -14.71 18.74
CA ILE A 20 -7.49 -13.48 19.41
C ILE A 20 -5.96 -13.49 19.57
N ILE A 21 -5.38 -14.66 19.90
CA ILE A 21 -3.96 -14.84 20.22
C ILE A 21 -3.11 -15.13 18.97
N MET A 22 -3.61 -15.94 18.03
CA MET A 22 -2.98 -16.39 16.78
C MET A 22 -4.03 -16.65 15.68
N PRO A 23 -4.42 -15.63 14.89
CA PRO A 23 -5.33 -15.84 13.78
C PRO A 23 -4.69 -16.71 12.70
N GLN A 24 -5.47 -17.63 12.12
CA GLN A 24 -4.98 -18.45 11.01
C GLN A 24 -4.81 -17.60 9.76
N SER A 25 -3.76 -17.88 8.98
CA SER A 25 -3.48 -17.15 7.74
C SER A 25 -4.65 -17.29 6.76
N SER A 26 -5.34 -16.20 6.41
CA SER A 26 -6.29 -16.28 5.29
C SER A 26 -5.52 -16.41 3.98
N PRO A 27 -6.00 -17.20 3.00
CA PRO A 27 -5.30 -17.33 1.72
C PRO A 27 -5.18 -15.99 0.97
N PHE A 28 -6.05 -15.00 1.26
CA PHE A 28 -5.93 -13.62 0.77
C PHE A 28 -4.60 -12.98 1.17
N VAL A 29 -4.13 -13.19 2.40
CA VAL A 29 -2.82 -12.70 2.89
C VAL A 29 -1.66 -13.30 2.12
N LYS A 30 -1.77 -14.58 1.76
CA LYS A 30 -0.72 -15.34 1.03
C LYS A 30 -0.70 -15.04 -0.47
N THR A 31 -1.76 -14.45 -1.02
CA THR A 31 -1.93 -14.21 -2.46
C THR A 31 -2.01 -12.74 -2.86
N ILE A 32 -1.67 -11.79 -1.96
CA ILE A 32 -1.51 -10.37 -2.32
C ILE A 32 -0.42 -10.25 -3.39
N SER A 33 -0.81 -10.22 -4.66
CA SER A 33 0.07 -9.95 -5.79
C SER A 33 -0.37 -8.66 -6.48
N GLY A 34 0.58 -7.85 -6.90
CA GLY A 34 0.29 -6.57 -7.57
C GLY A 34 -0.54 -6.76 -8.84
N ASP A 35 -0.40 -7.91 -9.52
CA ASP A 35 -1.11 -8.20 -10.76
C ASP A 35 -2.61 -8.44 -10.54
N ILE A 36 -3.04 -8.93 -9.38
CA ILE A 36 -4.47 -9.06 -9.05
C ILE A 36 -5.12 -7.67 -8.95
N TYR A 37 -4.43 -6.71 -8.32
CA TYR A 37 -4.96 -5.35 -8.11
C TYR A 37 -4.84 -4.43 -9.33
N LYS A 38 -4.17 -4.87 -10.40
CA LYS A 38 -4.28 -4.23 -11.73
C LYS A 38 -5.63 -4.52 -12.39
N THR A 39 -6.36 -5.55 -11.94
CA THR A 39 -7.66 -5.91 -12.51
C THR A 39 -8.82 -5.31 -11.71
N TRP A 40 -9.92 -4.99 -12.40
CA TRP A 40 -11.19 -4.58 -11.79
C TRP A 40 -11.68 -5.58 -10.73
N ASN A 41 -11.37 -6.86 -10.91
CA ASN A 41 -11.73 -7.92 -9.98
C ASN A 41 -11.00 -7.81 -8.63
N GLY A 42 -9.71 -7.49 -8.64
CA GLY A 42 -8.93 -7.29 -7.41
C GLY A 42 -9.42 -6.09 -6.60
N GLU A 43 -9.74 -4.99 -7.28
CA GLU A 43 -10.32 -3.80 -6.65
C GLU A 43 -11.72 -4.09 -6.06
N ALA A 44 -12.57 -4.80 -6.80
CA ALA A 44 -13.89 -5.20 -6.32
C ALA A 44 -13.82 -6.04 -5.02
N ILE A 45 -12.83 -6.92 -4.90
CA ILE A 45 -12.60 -7.73 -3.68
C ILE A 45 -12.22 -6.85 -2.49
N ILE A 46 -11.28 -5.90 -2.66
CA ILE A 46 -10.90 -4.96 -1.59
C ILE A 46 -12.11 -4.14 -1.16
N ASN A 47 -12.86 -3.59 -2.12
CA ASN A 47 -14.02 -2.76 -1.83
C ASN A 47 -15.13 -3.55 -1.12
N PHE A 48 -15.37 -4.79 -1.55
CA PHE A 48 -16.28 -5.70 -0.86
C PHE A 48 -15.86 -5.94 0.60
N LYS A 49 -14.58 -6.27 0.84
CA LYS A 49 -14.06 -6.51 2.19
C LYS A 49 -14.16 -5.27 3.07
N TRP A 50 -13.76 -4.11 2.54
CA TRP A 50 -13.85 -2.83 3.22
C TRP A 50 -15.29 -2.49 3.61
N ASN A 51 -16.24 -2.64 2.70
CA ASN A 51 -17.63 -2.29 2.93
C ASN A 51 -18.37 -3.24 3.86
N THR A 52 -17.97 -4.53 3.88
CA THR A 52 -18.65 -5.57 4.67
C THR A 52 -18.24 -5.53 6.14
N PHE A 53 -16.93 -5.54 6.42
CA PHE A 53 -16.41 -5.62 7.79
C PHE A 53 -15.29 -4.62 8.05
N GLY A 54 -14.44 -4.37 7.06
CA GLY A 54 -13.21 -3.59 7.23
C GLY A 54 -13.45 -2.22 7.87
N LYS A 55 -14.47 -1.49 7.39
CA LYS A 55 -14.79 -0.14 7.88
C LYS A 55 -15.16 -0.10 9.36
N TYR A 56 -15.89 -1.10 9.88
CA TYR A 56 -16.38 -1.08 11.26
C TYR A 56 -15.26 -1.41 12.25
N TYR A 57 -14.50 -2.47 11.98
CA TYR A 57 -13.31 -2.81 12.78
C TYR A 57 -12.30 -1.68 12.77
N TYR A 58 -12.06 -1.10 11.60
CA TYR A 58 -11.15 0.02 11.45
C TYR A 58 -11.60 1.23 12.27
N LEU A 59 -12.90 1.57 12.24
CA LEU A 59 -13.46 2.67 13.02
C LEU A 59 -13.34 2.42 14.53
N ILE A 60 -13.53 1.19 15.01
CA ILE A 60 -13.35 0.84 16.43
C ILE A 60 -11.89 0.99 16.87
N ILE A 61 -10.94 0.50 16.06
CA ILE A 61 -9.50 0.66 16.34
C ILE A 61 -9.12 2.14 16.35
N TRP A 62 -9.62 2.90 15.38
CA TRP A 62 -9.39 4.33 15.28
C TRP A 62 -9.99 5.10 16.46
N ALA A 63 -11.23 4.81 16.86
CA ALA A 63 -11.88 5.43 18.01
C ALA A 63 -11.13 5.15 19.32
N THR A 64 -10.71 3.90 19.55
CA THR A 64 -9.88 3.53 20.69
C THR A 64 -8.54 4.27 20.69
N PHE A 65 -7.95 4.48 19.50
CA PHE A 65 -6.74 5.29 19.37
C PHE A 65 -6.98 6.77 19.64
N MET A 66 -8.10 7.34 19.19
CA MET A 66 -8.46 8.73 19.50
C MET A 66 -8.64 8.94 21.00
N ALA A 67 -9.20 7.96 21.72
CA ALA A 67 -9.25 7.99 23.18
C ALA A 67 -7.84 7.98 23.80
N LEU A 68 -6.93 7.13 23.32
CA LEU A 68 -5.53 7.10 23.77
C LEU A 68 -4.84 8.45 23.56
N LEU A 69 -4.93 9.00 22.34
CA LEU A 69 -4.36 10.29 21.96
C LEU A 69 -4.94 11.40 22.84
N GLY A 70 -6.26 11.46 22.99
CA GLY A 70 -6.95 12.45 23.81
C GLY A 70 -6.54 12.38 25.28
N CYS A 71 -6.56 11.19 25.90
CA CYS A 71 -6.15 11.02 27.29
C CYS A 71 -4.70 11.45 27.52
N PHE A 72 -3.78 11.00 26.68
CA PHE A 72 -2.36 11.25 26.86
C PHE A 72 -2.02 12.73 26.64
N THR A 73 -2.49 13.33 25.54
CA THR A 73 -2.23 14.74 25.22
C THR A 73 -2.85 15.68 26.25
N THR A 74 -4.07 15.38 26.72
CA THR A 74 -4.74 16.15 27.78
C THR A 74 -3.94 16.10 29.08
N ALA A 75 -3.47 14.92 29.49
CA ALA A 75 -2.67 14.76 30.70
C ALA A 75 -1.32 15.50 30.65
N VAL A 76 -0.69 15.53 29.47
CA VAL A 76 0.65 16.13 29.28
C VAL A 76 0.60 17.65 29.10
N THR A 77 -0.41 18.14 28.37
CA THR A 77 -0.45 19.51 27.86
C THR A 77 -1.13 20.46 28.84
N ILE A 78 -2.18 20.02 29.53
CA ILE A 78 -2.90 20.89 30.46
C ILE A 78 -2.02 21.15 31.69
N PRO A 79 -1.73 22.42 32.03
CA PRO A 79 -0.97 22.75 33.24
C PRO A 79 -1.73 22.30 34.50
N GLN A 80 -0.98 21.93 35.53
CA GLN A 80 -1.52 21.44 36.82
C GLN A 80 -2.42 22.47 37.53
N GLN A 81 -2.40 23.73 37.11
CA GLN A 81 -3.30 24.78 37.61
C GLN A 81 -4.75 24.61 37.12
N TYR A 82 -4.96 23.89 36.00
CA TYR A 82 -6.28 23.74 35.36
C TYR A 82 -6.81 22.30 35.39
N ILE A 83 -5.98 21.33 35.75
CA ILE A 83 -6.37 19.92 35.89
C ILE A 83 -6.04 19.44 37.29
N ASP A 84 -7.01 18.78 37.91
CA ASP A 84 -6.79 18.15 39.20
C ASP A 84 -5.78 16.99 39.10
N LYS A 85 -4.95 16.81 40.13
CA LYS A 85 -3.87 15.80 40.11
C LYS A 85 -4.44 14.39 39.99
N ASP A 86 -5.57 14.11 40.63
CA ASP A 86 -6.20 12.79 40.57
C ASP A 86 -6.74 12.49 39.16
N VAL A 87 -7.33 13.49 38.51
CA VAL A 87 -7.79 13.38 37.11
C VAL A 87 -6.63 13.15 36.16
N GLN A 88 -5.52 13.87 36.33
CA GLN A 88 -4.32 13.66 35.51
C GLN A 88 -3.75 12.24 35.67
N VAL A 89 -3.68 11.73 36.91
CA VAL A 89 -3.25 10.36 37.20
C VAL A 89 -4.17 9.34 36.53
N GLN A 90 -5.50 9.54 36.60
CA GLN A 90 -6.47 8.68 35.92
C GLN A 90 -6.28 8.67 34.40
N LEU A 91 -6.04 9.84 33.79
CA LEU A 91 -5.78 9.94 32.36
C LEU A 91 -4.49 9.22 31.95
N LEU A 92 -3.41 9.34 32.73
CA LEU A 92 -2.16 8.61 32.48
C LEU A 92 -2.34 7.09 32.59
N ILE A 93 -3.08 6.62 33.60
CA ILE A 93 -3.41 5.19 33.75
C ILE A 93 -4.25 4.72 32.56
N ALA A 94 -5.27 5.48 32.15
CA ALA A 94 -6.07 5.16 30.98
C ALA A 94 -5.21 5.08 29.70
N SER A 95 -4.26 6.01 29.52
CA SER A 95 -3.32 5.97 28.40
C SER A 95 -2.42 4.74 28.41
N ILE A 96 -1.96 4.29 29.58
CA ILE A 96 -1.19 3.04 29.68
C ILE A 96 -2.04 1.84 29.25
N ILE A 97 -3.27 1.74 29.76
CA ILE A 97 -4.17 0.63 29.42
C ILE A 97 -4.49 0.61 27.92
N LEU A 98 -4.90 1.76 27.36
CA LEU A 98 -5.21 1.88 25.93
C LEU A 98 -3.96 1.65 25.07
N GLY A 99 -2.80 2.12 25.51
CA GLY A 99 -1.51 1.86 24.87
C GLY A 99 -1.19 0.37 24.81
N LEU A 100 -1.38 -0.36 25.91
CA LEU A 100 -1.16 -1.81 25.98
C LEU A 100 -2.11 -2.58 25.05
N ILE A 101 -3.37 -2.15 24.94
CA ILE A 101 -4.32 -2.73 23.98
C ILE A 101 -3.78 -2.57 22.55
N HIS A 102 -3.35 -1.37 22.15
CA HIS A 102 -2.76 -1.14 20.84
C HIS A 102 -1.44 -1.89 20.62
N LEU A 103 -0.60 -2.00 21.66
CA LEU A 103 0.64 -2.76 21.61
C LEU A 103 0.38 -4.25 21.37
N SER A 104 -0.67 -4.81 21.97
CA SER A 104 -1.04 -6.21 21.76
C SER A 104 -1.32 -6.53 20.27
N PHE A 105 -1.97 -5.61 19.55
CA PHE A 105 -2.22 -5.77 18.11
C PHE A 105 -0.94 -5.74 17.28
N GLU A 106 0.05 -4.95 17.67
CA GLU A 106 1.36 -4.89 16.98
C GLU A 106 2.22 -6.13 17.29
N ILE A 107 2.28 -6.56 18.56
CA ILE A 107 3.00 -7.79 18.96
C ILE A 107 2.46 -9.00 18.18
N ARG A 108 1.13 -9.10 18.04
CA ARG A 108 0.49 -10.17 17.25
C ARG A 108 0.97 -10.19 15.80
N GLN A 109 1.14 -9.02 15.17
CA GLN A 109 1.62 -8.94 13.79
C GLN A 109 3.09 -9.37 13.66
N ILE A 110 3.92 -9.02 14.65
CA ILE A 110 5.32 -9.44 14.71
C ILE A 110 5.42 -10.97 14.80
N ILE A 111 4.62 -11.59 15.66
CA ILE A 111 4.60 -13.06 15.83
C ILE A 111 4.17 -13.76 14.53
N TYR A 112 3.15 -13.22 13.85
CA TYR A 112 2.60 -13.83 12.64
C TYR A 112 3.59 -13.81 11.46
N ASN A 113 4.25 -12.68 11.20
CA ASN A 113 5.25 -12.60 10.13
C ASN A 113 6.31 -11.51 10.41
N PRO A 114 7.40 -11.85 11.13
CA PRO A 114 8.38 -10.85 11.57
C PRO A 114 9.13 -10.22 10.40
N ILE A 115 9.44 -11.00 9.35
CA ILE A 115 10.18 -10.51 8.17
C ILE A 115 9.33 -9.49 7.40
N LYS A 116 8.05 -9.81 7.14
CA LYS A 116 7.13 -8.87 6.48
C LYS A 116 6.89 -7.63 7.34
N TRP A 117 6.82 -7.81 8.66
CA TRP A 117 6.62 -6.73 9.61
C TRP A 117 7.80 -5.74 9.60
N ILE A 118 9.05 -6.21 9.69
CA ILE A 118 10.26 -5.37 9.69
C ILE A 118 10.41 -4.61 8.37
N ARG A 119 10.02 -5.22 7.24
CA ARG A 119 10.10 -4.59 5.92
C ARG A 119 9.07 -3.48 5.71
N ASN A 120 8.01 -3.42 6.53
CA ASN A 120 7.01 -2.36 6.42
C ASN A 120 7.43 -1.14 7.25
N PHE A 121 7.84 -0.09 6.55
CA PHE A 121 8.31 1.17 7.13
C PHE A 121 7.38 1.75 8.22
N TRP A 122 6.07 1.65 8.03
CA TRP A 122 5.08 2.23 8.95
C TRP A 122 4.95 1.49 10.28
N ASN A 123 5.31 0.21 10.31
CA ASN A 123 5.14 -0.60 11.50
C ASN A 123 6.09 -0.15 12.63
N ILE A 124 7.26 0.39 12.28
CA ILE A 124 8.20 0.99 13.24
C ILE A 124 7.53 2.18 13.96
N PHE A 125 6.90 3.08 13.20
CA PHE A 125 6.14 4.21 13.78
C PHE A 125 4.99 3.74 14.66
N ASN A 126 4.28 2.68 14.27
CA ASN A 126 3.18 2.13 15.07
C ASN A 126 3.65 1.62 16.44
N ILE A 127 4.79 0.92 16.50
CA ILE A 127 5.35 0.47 17.78
C ILE A 127 5.84 1.64 18.62
N LEU A 128 6.59 2.58 18.03
CA LEU A 128 7.09 3.74 18.77
C LEU A 128 5.95 4.55 19.38
N ALA A 129 4.86 4.75 18.63
CA ALA A 129 3.67 5.43 19.09
C ALA A 129 2.85 4.65 20.14
N CYS A 130 3.11 3.35 20.33
CA CYS A 130 2.54 2.59 21.46
C CYS A 130 3.49 2.61 22.67
N VAL A 131 4.77 2.32 22.46
CA VAL A 131 5.75 2.11 23.54
C VAL A 131 6.11 3.42 24.25
N LEU A 132 6.35 4.51 23.50
CA LEU A 132 6.79 5.78 24.09
C LEU A 132 5.74 6.39 25.04
N PRO A 133 4.44 6.46 24.68
CA PRO A 133 3.41 6.94 25.60
C PRO A 133 3.25 6.06 26.86
N ILE A 134 3.34 4.73 26.71
CA ILE A 134 3.27 3.81 27.86
C ILE A 134 4.46 4.05 28.80
N PHE A 135 5.67 4.06 28.25
CA PHE A 135 6.89 4.24 29.03
C PHE A 135 6.92 5.61 29.71
N SER A 136 6.57 6.68 28.98
CA SER A 136 6.58 8.03 29.51
C SER A 136 5.51 8.26 30.58
N ALA A 137 4.30 7.72 30.40
CA ALA A 137 3.26 7.76 31.43
C ALA A 137 3.66 6.96 32.68
N ALA A 138 4.21 5.75 32.51
CA ALA A 138 4.66 4.91 33.62
C ALA A 138 5.81 5.57 34.39
N HIS A 139 6.78 6.14 33.66
CA HIS A 139 7.90 6.85 34.26
C HIS A 139 7.42 8.04 35.08
N TRP A 140 6.52 8.86 34.54
CA TRP A 140 5.98 10.02 35.24
C TRP A 140 5.23 9.60 36.52
N LEU A 141 4.41 8.55 36.44
CA LEU A 141 3.69 8.02 37.61
C LEU A 141 4.63 7.47 38.71
N GLN A 142 5.78 6.91 38.35
CA GLN A 142 6.73 6.32 39.31
C GLN A 142 7.62 7.36 40.00
N THR A 143 8.06 8.38 39.26
CA THR A 143 9.08 9.33 39.72
C THR A 143 8.51 10.67 40.14
N ASP A 144 7.24 10.96 39.82
CA ASP A 144 6.61 12.29 39.90
C ASP A 144 7.41 13.37 39.14
N ASP A 145 8.37 12.97 38.29
CA ASP A 145 9.19 13.87 37.47
C ASP A 145 8.64 13.93 36.03
N LYS A 146 8.35 15.16 35.60
CA LYS A 146 7.86 15.45 34.25
C LYS A 146 9.06 15.56 33.30
N HIS A 147 9.49 14.44 32.74
CA HIS A 147 10.49 14.45 31.66
C HIS A 147 9.93 15.00 30.35
N VAL A 148 9.96 16.33 30.22
CA VAL A 148 9.41 17.08 29.09
C VAL A 148 9.88 16.54 27.74
N LYS A 149 11.17 16.23 27.59
CA LYS A 149 11.73 15.71 26.32
C LYS A 149 11.04 14.42 25.87
N LEU A 150 10.88 13.46 26.78
CA LEU A 150 10.28 12.16 26.50
C LEU A 150 8.78 12.30 26.18
N LEU A 151 8.08 13.15 26.92
CA LEU A 151 6.66 13.46 26.68
C LEU A 151 6.45 14.13 25.32
N SER A 152 7.31 15.07 24.93
CA SER A 152 7.26 15.73 23.62
C SER A 152 7.43 14.74 22.47
N PHE A 153 8.42 13.83 22.56
CA PHE A 153 8.57 12.77 21.54
C PHE A 153 7.36 11.84 21.52
N SER A 154 6.83 11.46 22.69
CA SER A 154 5.65 10.59 22.79
C SER A 154 4.42 11.21 22.10
N CYS A 155 4.17 12.51 22.30
CA CYS A 155 3.11 13.24 21.61
C CYS A 155 3.34 13.25 20.08
N LEU A 156 4.56 13.57 19.63
CA LEU A 156 4.88 13.59 18.20
C LEU A 156 4.63 12.24 17.52
N PHE A 157 5.03 11.14 18.14
CA PHE A 157 4.81 9.80 17.57
C PHE A 157 3.34 9.41 17.57
N LEU A 158 2.56 9.81 18.59
CA LEU A 158 1.11 9.64 18.59
C LEU A 158 0.45 10.44 17.45
N ASP A 159 0.86 11.68 17.21
CA ASP A 159 0.34 12.52 16.13
C ASP A 159 0.71 11.96 14.74
N ILE A 160 1.93 11.45 14.58
CA ILE A 160 2.33 10.74 13.35
C ILE A 160 1.45 9.50 13.15
N LYS A 161 1.22 8.69 14.19
CA LYS A 161 0.35 7.52 14.11
C LYS A 161 -1.09 7.90 13.78
N PHE A 162 -1.60 9.02 14.31
CA PHE A 162 -2.90 9.57 13.92
C PHE A 162 -2.96 9.81 12.40
N LEU A 163 -1.92 10.45 11.84
CA LEU A 163 -1.82 10.70 10.41
C LEU A 163 -1.81 9.39 9.58
N LEU A 164 -1.23 8.31 10.09
CA LEU A 164 -1.24 7.00 9.41
C LEU A 164 -2.63 6.37 9.26
N PHE A 165 -3.62 6.78 10.07
CA PHE A 165 -5.00 6.32 9.87
C PHE A 165 -5.60 6.84 8.56
N PHE A 166 -5.08 7.92 7.98
CA PHE A 166 -5.62 8.43 6.72
C PHE A 166 -5.28 7.54 5.51
N ARG A 167 -4.28 6.65 5.63
CA ARG A 167 -3.81 5.79 4.53
C ARG A 167 -4.89 4.91 3.89
N VAL A 168 -5.93 4.56 4.64
CA VAL A 168 -7.00 3.67 4.14
C VAL A 168 -8.03 4.42 3.30
N PHE A 169 -8.13 5.74 3.45
CA PHE A 169 -9.01 6.58 2.66
C PHE A 169 -8.34 6.96 1.35
N GLU A 170 -9.08 6.85 0.25
CA GLU A 170 -8.56 7.05 -1.09
C GLU A 170 -7.94 8.43 -1.32
N SER A 171 -8.58 9.48 -0.82
CA SER A 171 -8.12 10.87 -0.96
C SER A 171 -6.74 11.12 -0.36
N PHE A 172 -6.32 10.33 0.63
CA PHE A 172 -5.03 10.48 1.30
C PHE A 172 -4.07 9.33 0.98
N GLY A 173 -4.59 8.11 0.89
CA GLY A 173 -3.83 6.86 0.70
C GLY A 173 -3.01 6.84 -0.57
N VAL A 174 -3.45 7.52 -1.63
CA VAL A 174 -2.67 7.72 -2.85
C VAL A 174 -1.37 8.47 -2.56
N TYR A 175 -1.40 9.55 -1.77
CA TYR A 175 -0.20 10.29 -1.39
C TYR A 175 0.75 9.45 -0.53
N PHE A 176 0.22 8.65 0.41
CA PHE A 176 1.05 7.70 1.17
C PHE A 176 1.72 6.67 0.25
N ALA A 177 1.03 6.24 -0.81
CA ALA A 177 1.60 5.33 -1.79
C ALA A 177 2.73 5.94 -2.60
N ILE A 178 2.55 7.17 -3.07
CA ILE A 178 3.61 7.94 -3.72
C ILE A 178 4.82 8.06 -2.78
N ILE A 179 4.61 8.48 -1.52
CA ILE A 179 5.70 8.66 -0.54
C ILE A 179 6.53 7.38 -0.37
N ILE A 180 5.89 6.21 -0.22
CA ILE A 180 6.61 4.94 -0.03
C ILE A 180 7.32 4.52 -1.32
N SER A 181 6.64 4.61 -2.45
CA SER A 181 7.18 4.23 -3.75
C SER A 181 8.44 5.02 -4.06
N VAL A 182 8.31 6.35 -3.99
CA VAL A 182 9.39 7.29 -4.26
C VAL A 182 10.56 7.04 -3.29
N ALA A 183 10.28 6.88 -1.98
CA ALA A 183 11.31 6.60 -0.98
C ALA A 183 12.13 5.33 -1.30
N LYS A 184 11.49 4.26 -1.79
CA LYS A 184 12.19 3.03 -2.20
C LYS A 184 13.10 3.26 -3.40
N GLN A 185 12.72 4.14 -4.33
CA GLN A 185 13.49 4.42 -5.53
C GLN A 185 14.70 5.31 -5.26
N ILE A 186 14.58 6.29 -4.36
CA ILE A 186 15.64 7.28 -4.09
C ILE A 186 16.59 6.90 -2.95
N ILE A 187 16.39 5.75 -2.28
CA ILE A 187 17.20 5.36 -1.11
C ILE A 187 18.70 5.32 -1.41
N SER A 188 19.08 4.81 -2.58
CA SER A 188 20.49 4.75 -3.01
C SER A 188 21.09 6.15 -3.17
N PHE A 189 20.30 7.10 -3.67
CA PHE A 189 20.72 8.49 -3.81
C PHE A 189 20.93 9.14 -2.43
N ILE A 190 20.01 8.92 -1.49
CA ILE A 190 20.14 9.44 -0.11
C ILE A 190 21.42 8.92 0.56
N VAL A 191 21.77 7.65 0.35
CA VAL A 191 23.04 7.07 0.86
C VAL A 191 24.26 7.79 0.29
N VAL A 192 24.28 8.03 -1.02
CA VAL A 192 25.38 8.79 -1.67
C VAL A 192 25.47 10.20 -1.10
N LEU A 193 24.35 10.91 -1.00
CA LEU A 193 24.29 12.25 -0.42
C LEU A 193 24.83 12.27 1.03
N PHE A 194 24.45 11.28 1.84
CA PHE A 194 24.90 11.18 3.23
C PHE A 194 26.41 10.96 3.34
N ILE A 195 27.00 10.09 2.51
CA ILE A 195 28.45 9.87 2.46
C ILE A 195 29.19 11.17 2.11
N ILE A 196 28.68 11.94 1.15
CA ILE A 196 29.28 13.22 0.76
C ILE A 196 29.19 14.22 1.92
N ILE A 197 28.02 14.35 2.58
CA ILE A 197 27.85 15.25 3.73
C ILE A 197 28.82 14.89 4.86
N ILE A 198 28.97 13.60 5.19
CA ILE A 198 29.96 13.10 6.16
C ILE A 198 31.38 13.51 5.75
N SER A 199 31.71 13.38 4.46
CA SER A 199 33.05 13.70 3.95
C SER A 199 33.37 15.18 4.09
N PHE A 200 32.42 16.07 3.78
CA PHE A 200 32.57 17.51 4.00
C PHE A 200 32.56 17.88 5.48
N ALA A 201 31.71 17.24 6.29
CA ALA A 201 31.70 17.46 7.74
C ALA A 201 33.06 17.12 8.35
N HIS A 202 33.67 16.02 7.91
CA HIS A 202 35.02 15.64 8.33
C HIS A 202 36.08 16.65 7.88
N ALA A 203 36.03 17.12 6.63
CA ALA A 203 36.95 18.13 6.14
C ALA A 203 36.84 19.47 6.90
N PHE A 204 35.62 19.98 7.10
CA PHE A 204 35.39 21.18 7.89
C PHE A 204 35.74 20.98 9.37
N TYR A 205 35.47 19.80 9.94
CA TYR A 205 35.87 19.47 11.30
C TYR A 205 37.38 19.56 11.50
N ILE A 206 38.18 18.96 10.60
CA ILE A 206 39.64 19.02 10.69
C ILE A 206 40.13 20.47 10.56
N MET A 207 39.50 21.26 9.69
CA MET A 207 39.92 22.63 9.41
C MET A 207 39.53 23.63 10.50
N LEU A 208 38.36 23.44 11.12
CA LEU A 208 37.72 24.42 12.02
C LEU A 208 37.65 23.95 13.48
N SER A 209 38.12 22.74 13.79
CA SER A 209 38.28 22.32 15.17
C SER A 209 39.40 23.14 15.85
N PRO A 210 39.23 23.48 17.13
CA PRO A 210 40.31 24.03 17.94
C PRO A 210 41.48 23.04 18.01
N ILE A 211 42.71 23.56 17.91
CA ILE A 211 43.95 22.80 18.05
C ILE A 211 44.13 22.36 19.50
N ASP A 212 43.86 23.27 20.45
CA ASP A 212 43.87 22.97 21.87
C ASP A 212 42.45 22.56 22.30
N THR A 213 42.35 21.40 22.92
CA THR A 213 41.08 20.84 23.42
C THR A 213 40.79 21.26 24.87
N ASN A 214 41.75 21.85 25.58
CA ASN A 214 41.64 22.23 26.99
C ASN A 214 41.14 23.67 27.19
N PHE A 215 40.20 24.14 26.37
CA PHE A 215 39.56 25.45 26.58
C PHE A 215 38.29 25.31 27.43
N SER A 216 38.02 26.34 28.24
CA SER A 216 36.79 26.47 29.03
C SER A 216 35.92 27.57 28.41
N PHE A 217 34.60 27.41 28.44
CA PHE A 217 33.68 28.48 28.03
C PHE A 217 33.52 29.57 29.10
N ASP A 218 33.82 29.26 30.37
CA ASP A 218 33.64 30.19 31.49
C ASP A 218 34.85 31.10 31.69
N ASN A 219 36.05 30.55 31.46
CA ASN A 219 37.30 31.26 31.66
C ASN A 219 37.92 31.61 30.32
N ARG A 220 38.19 32.91 30.12
CA ARG A 220 38.85 33.39 28.91
C ARG A 220 40.26 32.82 28.80
N VAL A 221 40.48 32.03 27.75
CA VAL A 221 41.80 31.54 27.38
C VAL A 221 42.35 32.42 26.27
N ILE A 222 43.48 33.07 26.51
CA ILE A 222 44.21 33.81 25.49
C ILE A 222 45.19 32.84 24.85
N ASN A 223 44.87 32.37 23.65
CA ASN A 223 45.76 31.54 22.85
C ASN A 223 45.79 32.03 21.40
N ASN A 224 46.76 31.52 20.63
CA ASN A 224 46.93 31.86 19.22
C ASN A 224 46.16 30.93 18.29
N ASP A 225 45.21 30.14 18.82
CA ASP A 225 44.42 29.20 18.02
C ASP A 225 43.26 29.95 17.34
N PRO A 226 43.25 30.10 16.01
CA PRO A 226 42.23 30.86 15.30
C PRO A 226 40.83 30.24 15.40
N ASN A 227 40.71 28.96 15.77
CA ASN A 227 39.46 28.25 15.88
C ASN A 227 38.94 28.17 17.33
N ASN A 228 39.69 28.68 18.29
CA ASN A 228 39.25 28.71 19.68
C ASN A 228 37.97 29.56 19.81
N PRO A 229 36.92 29.09 20.50
CA PRO A 229 35.67 29.84 20.66
C PRO A 229 35.85 31.27 21.19
N TRP A 230 36.85 31.52 22.04
CA TRP A 230 37.14 32.86 22.55
C TRP A 230 37.72 33.83 21.51
N ASN A 231 38.31 33.31 20.43
CA ASN A 231 38.94 34.11 19.38
C ASN A 231 37.98 34.42 18.21
N ILE A 232 36.89 33.66 18.09
CA ILE A 232 35.89 33.82 17.02
C ILE A 232 34.59 34.46 17.49
N VAL A 233 34.44 34.68 18.80
CA VAL A 233 33.22 35.27 19.37
C VAL A 233 33.11 36.76 19.05
N PRO A 234 31.91 37.31 18.85
CA PRO A 234 31.73 38.75 18.64
C PRO A 234 32.32 39.58 19.78
N THR A 235 33.05 40.64 19.40
CA THR A 235 33.61 41.63 20.31
C THR A 235 33.11 43.02 19.93
N TYR A 236 32.81 43.84 20.94
CA TYR A 236 32.25 45.17 20.78
C TYR A 236 33.23 46.19 21.32
N GLY A 237 33.77 47.05 20.44
CA GLY A 237 34.62 48.17 20.81
C GLY A 237 33.81 49.34 21.35
N LYS A 238 34.42 50.14 22.23
CA LYS A 238 33.85 51.42 22.65
C LYS A 238 34.18 52.49 21.61
N VAL A 239 33.16 53.20 21.12
CA VAL A 239 33.34 54.42 20.33
C VAL A 239 33.59 55.58 21.28
N LEU A 240 34.73 56.25 21.13
CA LEU A 240 35.14 57.42 21.92
C LEU A 240 34.47 58.69 21.39
N ASP A 241 34.46 59.75 22.20
CA ASP A 241 33.78 61.01 21.88
C ASP A 241 34.37 61.73 20.65
N ASP A 242 35.61 61.40 20.27
CA ASP A 242 36.29 61.87 19.05
C ASP A 242 35.95 61.04 17.80
N GLY A 243 35.09 60.03 17.93
CA GLY A 243 34.70 59.11 16.87
C GLY A 243 35.67 57.97 16.61
N THR A 244 36.79 57.87 17.35
CA THR A 244 37.72 56.75 17.24
C THR A 244 37.23 55.53 18.04
N ILE A 245 37.67 54.33 17.67
CA ILE A 245 37.30 53.09 18.37
C ILE A 245 38.47 52.70 19.28
N ASP A 246 38.18 52.47 20.56
CA ASP A 246 39.17 51.93 21.51
C ASP A 246 39.70 50.59 20.99
N SER A 247 41.03 50.42 21.03
CA SER A 247 41.71 49.21 20.52
C SER A 247 41.39 47.97 21.37
N ASN A 248 40.99 48.15 22.62
CA ASN A 248 40.56 47.07 23.48
C ASN A 248 39.04 46.85 23.38
N PRO A 249 38.58 45.60 23.28
CA PRO A 249 37.15 45.32 23.29
C PRO A 249 36.55 45.71 24.64
N TYR A 250 35.43 46.43 24.60
CA TYR A 250 34.70 46.85 25.79
C TYR A 250 33.81 45.72 26.31
N ILE A 251 33.16 44.98 25.40
CA ILE A 251 32.34 43.81 25.71
C ILE A 251 32.77 42.65 24.81
N ILE A 252 33.02 41.49 25.41
CA ILE A 252 33.26 40.22 24.73
C ILE A 252 32.07 39.33 25.03
N GLN A 253 31.39 38.82 24.01
CA GLN A 253 30.32 37.87 24.23
C GLN A 253 30.89 36.55 24.76
N LEU A 254 30.19 35.91 25.70
CA LEU A 254 30.61 34.61 26.24
C LEU A 254 30.42 33.53 25.16
N PRO A 255 31.45 32.76 24.80
CA PRO A 255 31.31 31.67 23.84
C PRO A 255 30.50 30.52 24.42
N ASN A 256 29.86 29.76 23.54
CA ASN A 256 29.16 28.53 23.88
C ASN A 256 29.41 27.44 22.83
N GLU A 257 28.79 26.27 23.00
CA GLU A 257 28.94 25.13 22.09
C GLU A 257 28.54 25.44 20.64
N ASN A 258 27.66 26.43 20.41
CA ASN A 258 27.25 26.85 19.08
C ASN A 258 28.16 27.91 18.46
N THR A 259 29.04 28.55 19.25
CA THR A 259 30.02 29.53 18.75
C THR A 259 31.00 28.87 17.79
N ASN A 260 31.50 27.67 18.09
CA ASN A 260 32.21 26.84 17.12
C ASN A 260 31.52 25.47 17.01
N MET A 261 30.65 25.31 16.01
CA MET A 261 29.96 24.03 15.78
C MET A 261 30.92 22.91 15.32
N PHE A 262 32.20 23.18 15.08
CA PHE A 262 33.20 22.20 14.67
C PHE A 262 34.09 21.71 15.82
N ILE A 263 33.77 22.06 17.07
CA ILE A 263 34.45 21.49 18.26
C ILE A 263 34.26 19.98 18.34
N SER A 264 33.07 19.48 18.01
CA SER A 264 32.77 18.05 18.00
C SER A 264 32.36 17.59 16.62
N TYR A 265 32.66 16.34 16.29
CA TYR A 265 32.25 15.77 15.02
C TYR A 265 30.71 15.70 14.87
N GLN A 266 29.98 15.49 15.97
CA GLN A 266 28.51 15.46 15.96
C GLN A 266 27.92 16.84 15.62
N SER A 267 28.43 17.90 16.23
CA SER A 267 28.01 19.26 15.93
C SER A 267 28.46 19.70 14.53
N ALA A 268 29.59 19.19 14.02
CA ALA A 268 30.06 19.44 12.66
C ALA A 268 29.11 18.83 11.61
N LEU A 269 28.63 17.60 11.84
CA LEU A 269 27.60 16.99 11.00
C LEU A 269 26.31 17.83 10.98
N PHE A 270 25.89 18.34 12.15
CA PHE A 270 24.73 19.21 12.22
C PHE A 270 24.96 20.56 11.53
N ALA A 271 26.16 21.14 11.63
CA ALA A 271 26.54 22.35 10.90
C ALA A 271 26.46 22.16 9.37
N MET A 272 26.87 20.99 8.86
CA MET A 272 26.74 20.67 7.44
C MET A 272 25.30 20.43 7.01
N TYR A 273 24.48 19.86 7.87
CA TYR A 273 23.03 19.77 7.64
C TYR A 273 22.38 21.16 7.58
N LYS A 274 22.73 22.08 8.49
CA LYS A 274 22.27 23.48 8.41
C LYS A 274 22.67 24.11 7.08
N PHE A 275 23.91 23.90 6.65
CA PHE A 275 24.40 24.46 5.40
C PHE A 275 23.71 23.87 4.17
N LEU A 276 23.39 22.56 4.18
CA LEU A 276 22.55 21.91 3.17
C LEU A 276 21.17 22.57 3.02
N THR A 277 20.57 23.01 4.13
CA THR A 277 19.27 23.73 4.12
C THR A 277 19.37 25.21 3.74
N GLY A 278 20.58 25.70 3.45
CA GLY A 278 20.85 27.09 3.09
C GLY A 278 21.25 27.99 4.26
N ASP A 279 21.33 27.47 5.48
CA ASP A 279 21.79 28.22 6.65
C ASP A 279 23.33 28.09 6.81
N SER A 280 24.05 29.13 6.40
CA SER A 280 25.50 29.23 6.51
C SER A 280 25.99 29.87 7.81
N SER A 281 25.10 30.09 8.80
CA SER A 281 25.47 30.76 10.06
C SER A 281 26.61 30.04 10.79
N SER A 282 26.71 28.73 10.62
CA SER A 282 27.75 27.89 11.22
C SER A 282 29.16 28.26 10.74
N LEU A 283 29.31 28.92 9.59
CA LEU A 283 30.58 29.35 9.00
C LEU A 283 30.81 30.87 9.10
N SER A 284 29.82 31.63 9.60
CA SER A 284 29.85 33.10 9.60
C SER A 284 30.89 33.73 10.53
N ASN A 285 31.42 32.95 11.48
CA ASN A 285 32.41 33.44 12.45
C ASN A 285 33.82 33.60 11.87
N TRP A 286 34.09 33.01 10.70
CA TRP A 286 35.39 33.13 10.03
C TRP A 286 35.33 34.15 8.89
N SER A 287 36.27 35.10 8.90
CA SER A 287 36.44 36.05 7.79
C SER A 287 36.88 35.32 6.51
N TYR A 288 36.11 35.50 5.44
CA TYR A 288 36.36 34.86 4.15
C TYR A 288 37.67 35.29 3.49
N MET A 289 38.09 36.55 3.65
CA MET A 289 39.32 37.05 3.04
C MET A 289 40.57 36.46 3.69
N ASN A 290 40.50 36.14 4.97
CA ASN A 290 41.63 35.61 5.72
C ASN A 290 41.73 34.07 5.64
N ASN A 291 40.67 33.41 5.15
CA ASN A 291 40.55 31.95 5.16
C ASN A 291 40.11 31.41 3.79
N PRO A 292 40.98 31.46 2.76
CA PRO A 292 40.62 31.07 1.40
C PRO A 292 40.18 29.60 1.31
N SER A 293 40.75 28.71 2.13
CA SER A 293 40.37 27.29 2.17
C SER A 293 38.92 27.07 2.59
N ILE A 294 38.41 27.86 3.55
CA ILE A 294 37.01 27.82 3.98
C ILE A 294 36.11 28.22 2.80
N VAL A 295 36.45 29.33 2.13
CA VAL A 295 35.69 29.82 0.98
C VAL A 295 35.65 28.78 -0.14
N ILE A 296 36.79 28.18 -0.48
CA ILE A 296 36.88 27.14 -1.51
C ILE A 296 36.00 25.95 -1.14
N LEU A 297 36.11 25.44 0.09
CA LEU A 297 35.33 24.29 0.54
C LEU A 297 33.82 24.60 0.58
N SER A 298 33.44 25.81 0.99
CA SER A 298 32.05 26.29 0.98
C SER A 298 31.48 26.43 -0.43
N VAL A 299 32.25 26.96 -1.37
CA VAL A 299 31.85 27.06 -2.79
C VAL A 299 31.71 25.66 -3.40
N LEU A 300 32.67 24.76 -3.15
CA LEU A 300 32.60 23.38 -3.61
C LEU A 300 31.38 22.64 -3.05
N PHE A 301 31.12 22.78 -1.75
CA PHE A 301 29.95 22.21 -1.11
C PHE A 301 28.66 22.75 -1.74
N SER A 302 28.55 24.06 -1.90
CA SER A 302 27.36 24.70 -2.47
C SER A 302 27.11 24.25 -3.91
N LEU A 303 28.16 24.23 -4.75
CA LEU A 303 28.03 23.81 -6.15
C LEU A 303 27.64 22.32 -6.26
N LEU A 304 28.32 21.44 -5.52
CA LEU A 304 28.07 20.01 -5.59
C LEU A 304 26.75 19.61 -4.94
N ILE A 305 26.50 20.06 -3.72
CA ILE A 305 25.34 19.62 -2.94
C ILE A 305 24.12 20.45 -3.28
N VAL A 306 24.17 21.76 -3.03
CA VAL A 306 23.00 22.65 -3.08
C VAL A 306 22.55 22.88 -4.53
N VAL A 307 23.49 23.12 -5.45
CA VAL A 307 23.15 23.36 -6.85
C VAL A 307 22.99 22.06 -7.62
N TYR A 308 23.94 21.14 -7.57
CA TYR A 308 23.88 19.94 -8.39
C TYR A 308 23.02 18.83 -7.79
N LEU A 309 23.37 18.31 -6.60
CA LEU A 309 22.69 17.15 -6.05
C LEU A 309 21.25 17.44 -5.61
N MET A 310 20.92 18.59 -5.04
CA MET A 310 19.52 18.91 -4.69
C MET A 310 18.64 19.05 -5.93
N ASN A 311 19.14 19.65 -7.00
CA ASN A 311 18.40 19.72 -8.27
C ASN A 311 18.27 18.35 -8.95
N LEU A 312 19.33 17.53 -8.90
CA LEU A 312 19.26 16.14 -9.34
C LEU A 312 18.26 15.34 -8.50
N PHE A 313 18.23 15.55 -7.18
CA PHE A 313 17.29 14.91 -6.27
C PHE A 313 15.85 15.24 -6.64
N ILE A 314 15.54 16.52 -6.88
CA ILE A 314 14.22 16.97 -7.36
C ILE A 314 13.87 16.31 -8.70
N GLY A 315 14.81 16.24 -9.64
CA GLY A 315 14.61 15.55 -10.92
C GLY A 315 14.32 14.05 -10.76
N LEU A 316 15.06 13.37 -9.88
CA LEU A 316 14.85 11.96 -9.57
C LEU A 316 13.52 11.70 -8.87
N LEU A 317 13.10 12.60 -7.97
CA LEU A 317 11.78 12.57 -7.34
C LEU A 317 10.68 12.65 -8.41
N ASN A 318 10.79 13.59 -9.35
CA ASN A 318 9.80 13.74 -10.41
C ASN A 318 9.67 12.47 -11.27
N ILE A 319 10.81 11.88 -11.68
CA ILE A 319 10.82 10.63 -12.46
C ILE A 319 10.24 9.45 -11.65
N ALA A 320 10.50 9.39 -10.34
CA ALA A 320 9.99 8.34 -9.48
C ALA A 320 8.46 8.43 -9.29
N ILE A 321 7.94 9.64 -9.16
CA ILE A 321 6.49 9.89 -9.04
C ILE A 321 5.77 9.41 -10.31
N ASP A 322 6.32 9.69 -11.50
CA ASP A 322 5.68 9.32 -12.78
C ASP A 322 5.71 7.80 -13.09
N LYS A 323 6.60 7.04 -12.43
CA LYS A 323 6.89 5.65 -12.81
C LYS A 323 5.88 4.64 -12.25
N ASP A 324 5.35 4.88 -11.04
CA ASP A 324 4.52 3.91 -10.34
C ASP A 324 3.02 4.17 -10.55
N ASN A 325 2.24 3.09 -10.58
CA ASN A 325 0.79 3.19 -10.61
C ASN A 325 0.28 3.47 -9.20
N ASP A 326 0.10 4.74 -8.88
CA ASP A 326 -0.40 5.26 -7.61
C ASP A 326 -1.66 4.54 -7.12
N ARG A 327 -2.58 4.20 -8.03
CA ARG A 327 -3.83 3.51 -7.70
C ARG A 327 -3.55 2.08 -7.23
N VAL A 328 -2.75 1.33 -7.97
CA VAL A 328 -2.44 -0.07 -7.63
C VAL A 328 -1.62 -0.13 -6.34
N SER A 329 -0.65 0.78 -6.17
CA SER A 329 0.15 0.89 -4.95
C SER A 329 -0.69 1.22 -3.72
N TYR A 330 -1.70 2.09 -3.88
CA TYR A 330 -2.69 2.35 -2.83
C TYR A 330 -3.56 1.12 -2.53
N LEU A 331 -4.09 0.43 -3.55
CA LEU A 331 -4.91 -0.77 -3.36
C LEU A 331 -4.14 -1.88 -2.62
N ILE A 332 -2.85 -2.06 -2.94
CA ILE A 332 -1.98 -3.00 -2.21
C ILE A 332 -1.87 -2.60 -0.74
N GLN A 333 -1.64 -1.33 -0.42
CA GLN A 333 -1.56 -0.87 0.98
C GLN A 333 -2.88 -0.98 1.73
N LYS A 334 -4.00 -0.73 1.05
CA LYS A 334 -5.33 -0.92 1.61
C LYS A 334 -5.58 -2.40 1.90
N ALA A 335 -5.18 -3.30 0.99
CA ALA A 335 -5.24 -4.74 1.20
C ALA A 335 -4.35 -5.20 2.37
N GLU A 336 -3.12 -4.70 2.48
CA GLU A 336 -2.23 -4.98 3.62
C GLU A 336 -2.79 -4.47 4.96
N THR A 337 -3.57 -3.38 4.92
CA THR A 337 -4.25 -2.88 6.12
C THR A 337 -5.48 -3.73 6.47
N LEU A 338 -6.20 -4.23 5.47
CA LEU A 338 -7.34 -5.12 5.63
C LEU A 338 -6.96 -6.54 6.08
N GLU A 339 -5.77 -7.03 5.69
CA GLU A 339 -5.18 -8.28 6.20
C GLU A 339 -5.10 -8.32 7.74
N ARG A 340 -5.10 -7.15 8.39
CA ARG A 340 -5.01 -7.02 9.85
C ARG A 340 -6.32 -7.37 10.57
N ILE A 341 -7.42 -7.54 9.85
CA ILE A 341 -8.77 -7.74 10.40
C ILE A 341 -9.15 -9.22 10.29
N PRO A 342 -9.46 -9.92 11.40
CA PRO A 342 -9.85 -11.34 11.36
C PRO A 342 -11.12 -11.55 10.53
N GLU A 343 -11.12 -12.64 9.73
CA GLU A 343 -12.16 -12.95 8.75
C GLU A 343 -13.14 -13.99 9.30
N VAL A 344 -14.40 -13.60 9.52
CA VAL A 344 -15.50 -14.57 9.60
C VAL A 344 -16.49 -14.24 8.50
N ILE A 345 -16.41 -14.98 7.38
CA ILE A 345 -17.35 -14.84 6.27
C ILE A 345 -18.27 -16.06 6.29
N TYR A 346 -19.51 -15.86 6.75
CA TYR A 346 -20.59 -16.78 6.41
C TYR A 346 -21.14 -16.36 5.05
N TYR A 347 -20.88 -17.16 4.03
CA TYR A 347 -21.55 -17.01 2.75
C TYR A 347 -23.00 -17.45 2.88
N TYR A 348 -23.91 -16.50 2.81
CA TYR A 348 -25.32 -16.77 2.62
C TYR A 348 -25.64 -16.72 1.14
N ALA A 349 -25.72 -17.89 0.52
CA ALA A 349 -26.33 -18.03 -0.79
C ALA A 349 -27.83 -18.26 -0.60
N ASN A 350 -28.66 -17.44 -1.26
CA ASN A 350 -30.09 -17.69 -1.29
C ASN A 350 -30.33 -19.01 -2.04
N VAL A 351 -30.96 -19.97 -1.37
CA VAL A 351 -31.16 -21.34 -1.89
C VAL A 351 -31.95 -21.32 -3.20
N ASP A 352 -32.94 -20.45 -3.32
CA ASP A 352 -33.81 -20.38 -4.51
C ASP A 352 -33.07 -19.79 -5.71
N LYS A 353 -32.36 -18.66 -5.53
CA LYS A 353 -31.53 -18.07 -6.59
C LYS A 353 -30.43 -19.01 -7.05
N THR A 354 -29.84 -19.75 -6.11
CA THR A 354 -28.79 -20.73 -6.42
C THR A 354 -29.35 -21.90 -7.22
N ARG A 355 -30.56 -22.37 -6.87
CA ARG A 355 -31.26 -23.43 -7.60
C ARG A 355 -31.63 -22.98 -9.03
N GLU A 356 -32.09 -21.76 -9.19
CA GLU A 356 -32.45 -21.17 -10.49
C GLU A 356 -31.23 -21.08 -11.42
N GLU A 357 -30.12 -20.53 -10.92
CA GLU A 357 -28.90 -20.38 -11.72
C GLU A 357 -28.27 -21.73 -12.08
N ILE A 358 -28.28 -22.72 -11.18
CA ILE A 358 -27.81 -24.07 -11.51
C ILE A 358 -28.67 -24.72 -12.58
N LYS A 359 -30.00 -24.58 -12.51
CA LYS A 359 -30.90 -25.07 -13.57
C LYS A 359 -30.63 -24.40 -14.91
N LYS A 360 -30.32 -23.10 -14.90
CA LYS A 360 -29.96 -22.34 -16.10
C LYS A 360 -28.61 -22.79 -16.69
N LEU A 361 -27.59 -22.97 -15.87
CA LEU A 361 -26.30 -23.49 -16.32
C LEU A 361 -26.42 -24.91 -16.89
N ILE A 362 -27.32 -25.71 -16.34
CA ILE A 362 -27.67 -27.04 -16.86
C ILE A 362 -28.36 -26.94 -18.23
N SER A 363 -29.37 -26.07 -18.38
CA SER A 363 -30.07 -25.90 -19.67
C SER A 363 -29.16 -25.38 -20.76
N ASP A 364 -28.21 -24.52 -20.39
CA ASP A 364 -27.30 -23.86 -21.33
C ASP A 364 -26.11 -24.76 -21.71
N GLY A 365 -26.03 -25.99 -21.18
CA GLY A 365 -24.94 -26.93 -21.44
C GLY A 365 -23.58 -26.53 -20.84
N GLN A 366 -23.55 -25.47 -20.02
CA GLN A 366 -22.34 -24.92 -19.39
C GLN A 366 -21.99 -25.61 -18.06
N TRP A 367 -22.83 -26.54 -17.61
CA TRP A 367 -22.63 -27.34 -16.41
C TRP A 367 -21.70 -28.54 -16.68
N ASP A 368 -20.42 -28.27 -16.93
CA ASP A 368 -19.38 -29.25 -17.29
C ASP A 368 -19.22 -30.38 -16.24
N ALA A 369 -19.46 -31.64 -16.64
CA ALA A 369 -19.51 -32.84 -15.81
C ALA A 369 -18.16 -33.24 -15.17
N ASP A 370 -17.04 -32.86 -15.78
CA ASP A 370 -15.74 -33.48 -15.48
C ASP A 370 -14.94 -32.77 -14.38
N VAL A 371 -15.29 -31.52 -14.04
CA VAL A 371 -14.58 -30.71 -13.05
C VAL A 371 -15.34 -30.68 -11.71
N PHE A 372 -14.69 -31.10 -10.62
CA PHE A 372 -15.21 -31.11 -9.23
C PHE A 372 -16.51 -31.94 -9.02
N SER A 373 -16.54 -33.17 -9.55
CA SER A 373 -17.70 -34.09 -9.49
C SER A 373 -18.29 -34.29 -8.08
N GLU A 374 -17.45 -34.52 -7.07
CA GLU A 374 -17.88 -34.79 -5.69
C GLU A 374 -18.57 -33.59 -5.02
N MET A 375 -18.02 -32.38 -5.22
CA MET A 375 -18.58 -31.14 -4.65
C MET A 375 -19.94 -30.79 -5.29
N ARG A 376 -20.13 -31.17 -6.55
CA ARG A 376 -21.40 -30.93 -7.28
C ARG A 376 -22.48 -31.90 -6.84
N GLU A 377 -22.16 -33.17 -6.64
CA GLU A 377 -23.12 -34.13 -6.09
C GLU A 377 -23.57 -33.71 -4.68
N ASP A 378 -22.66 -33.22 -3.83
CA ASP A 378 -23.02 -32.69 -2.50
C ASP A 378 -23.88 -31.41 -2.60
N LEU A 379 -23.56 -30.50 -3.54
CA LEU A 379 -24.33 -29.28 -3.79
C LEU A 379 -25.75 -29.57 -4.30
N LEU A 380 -25.89 -30.46 -5.29
CA LEU A 380 -27.19 -30.88 -5.84
C LEU A 380 -28.04 -31.58 -4.76
N LYS A 381 -27.40 -32.41 -3.91
CA LYS A 381 -28.06 -33.07 -2.77
C LYS A 381 -28.54 -32.05 -1.74
N LYS A 382 -27.71 -31.07 -1.37
CA LYS A 382 -28.09 -29.98 -0.43
C LYS A 382 -29.17 -29.07 -0.98
N LEU A 383 -29.20 -28.83 -2.29
CA LEU A 383 -30.20 -28.01 -2.97
C LEU A 383 -31.46 -28.79 -3.38
N ASN A 384 -31.47 -30.11 -3.14
CA ASN A 384 -32.54 -31.05 -3.48
C ASN A 384 -32.94 -31.03 -4.97
N ILE A 385 -31.93 -31.03 -5.85
CA ILE A 385 -32.09 -31.10 -7.31
C ILE A 385 -31.92 -32.56 -7.73
N GLN A 386 -32.97 -33.20 -8.26
CA GLN A 386 -32.99 -34.62 -8.63
C GLN A 386 -32.09 -34.95 -9.83
N ASN A 387 -31.76 -36.25 -9.91
CA ASN A 387 -30.57 -36.86 -10.52
C ASN A 387 -30.38 -36.63 -12.04
N TYR A 388 -29.63 -35.57 -12.36
CA TYR A 388 -29.16 -35.13 -13.69
C TYR A 388 -28.53 -36.22 -14.59
N LYS A 389 -27.91 -37.26 -14.01
CA LYS A 389 -27.24 -38.33 -14.78
C LYS A 389 -28.20 -39.11 -15.69
N THR A 390 -29.44 -39.30 -15.25
CA THR A 390 -30.45 -40.05 -16.04
C THR A 390 -30.98 -39.19 -17.19
N ASP A 391 -31.20 -37.90 -16.93
CA ASP A 391 -31.74 -36.96 -17.92
C ASP A 391 -30.74 -36.65 -19.04
N GLN A 392 -29.44 -36.53 -18.73
CA GLN A 392 -28.40 -36.36 -19.75
C GLN A 392 -28.28 -37.56 -20.70
N LYS A 393 -28.44 -38.78 -20.17
CA LYS A 393 -28.37 -39.99 -20.99
C LYS A 393 -29.57 -40.09 -21.92
N LEU A 394 -30.76 -39.77 -21.41
CA LEU A 394 -31.99 -39.67 -22.21
C LEU A 394 -31.90 -38.58 -23.28
N LEU A 395 -31.34 -37.41 -22.96
CA LEU A 395 -31.17 -36.31 -23.91
C LEU A 395 -30.23 -36.66 -25.07
N LYS A 396 -29.11 -37.33 -24.79
CA LYS A 396 -28.19 -37.82 -25.84
C LYS A 396 -28.86 -38.86 -26.74
N GLU A 397 -29.56 -39.83 -26.16
CA GLU A 397 -30.28 -40.85 -26.93
C GLU A 397 -31.40 -40.25 -27.81
N ILE A 398 -32.05 -39.18 -27.36
CA ILE A 398 -33.07 -38.46 -28.16
C ILE A 398 -32.43 -37.68 -29.32
N GLN A 399 -31.29 -37.01 -29.09
CA GLN A 399 -30.58 -36.28 -30.14
C GLN A 399 -30.07 -37.21 -31.25
N GLU A 400 -29.47 -38.34 -30.89
CA GLU A 400 -28.99 -39.33 -31.86
C GLU A 400 -30.13 -39.91 -32.71
N LYS A 401 -31.30 -40.16 -32.11
CA LYS A 401 -32.49 -40.58 -32.86
C LYS A 401 -33.02 -39.51 -33.80
N GLN A 402 -33.06 -38.24 -33.37
CA GLN A 402 -33.52 -37.14 -34.21
C GLN A 402 -32.61 -36.91 -35.42
N GLU A 403 -31.29 -37.04 -35.25
CA GLU A 403 -30.33 -36.95 -36.35
C GLU A 403 -30.49 -38.12 -37.34
N ALA A 404 -30.71 -39.33 -36.84
CA ALA A 404 -30.98 -40.50 -37.67
C ALA A 404 -32.29 -40.35 -38.48
N ASP A 405 -33.37 -39.89 -37.84
CA ASP A 405 -34.67 -39.66 -38.50
C ASP A 405 -34.58 -38.56 -39.57
N GLN A 406 -33.84 -37.48 -39.31
CA GLN A 406 -33.61 -36.43 -40.30
C GLN A 406 -32.82 -36.91 -41.51
N LYS A 407 -31.84 -37.80 -41.30
CA LYS A 407 -31.05 -38.38 -42.39
C LYS A 407 -31.90 -39.29 -43.26
N LEU A 408 -32.74 -40.12 -42.63
CA LEU A 408 -33.66 -41.04 -43.30
C LEU A 408 -34.74 -40.29 -44.10
N LEU A 409 -35.22 -39.15 -43.57
CA LEU A 409 -36.16 -38.27 -44.27
C LEU A 409 -35.56 -37.66 -45.55
N LYS A 410 -34.28 -37.24 -45.52
CA LYS A 410 -33.57 -36.73 -46.70
C LYS A 410 -33.41 -37.80 -47.77
N GLU A 411 -33.01 -39.01 -47.39
CA GLU A 411 -32.88 -40.15 -48.32
C GLU A 411 -34.23 -40.50 -48.98
N MET A 412 -35.34 -40.43 -48.22
CA MET A 412 -36.69 -40.62 -48.78
C MET A 412 -37.11 -39.51 -49.75
N GLN A 413 -36.73 -38.26 -49.49
CA GLN A 413 -37.02 -37.14 -50.39
C GLN A 413 -36.29 -37.28 -51.73
N GLU A 414 -34.99 -37.61 -51.70
CA GLU A 414 -34.19 -37.84 -52.92
C GLU A 414 -34.75 -38.99 -53.76
N LYS A 415 -35.20 -40.08 -53.11
CA LYS A 415 -35.82 -41.20 -53.80
C LYS A 415 -37.15 -40.81 -54.47
N ASN A 416 -37.99 -40.05 -53.77
CA ASN A 416 -39.25 -39.54 -54.34
C ASN A 416 -39.03 -38.62 -55.54
N GLU A 417 -38.02 -37.74 -55.51
CA GLU A 417 -37.69 -36.88 -56.66
C GLU A 417 -37.23 -37.72 -57.86
N THR A 418 -36.47 -38.79 -57.61
CA THR A 418 -36.01 -39.72 -58.64
C THR A 418 -37.19 -40.47 -59.28
N ASP A 419 -38.11 -40.97 -58.46
CA ASP A 419 -39.31 -41.69 -58.90
C ASP A 419 -40.25 -40.77 -59.71
N GLN A 420 -40.41 -39.50 -59.30
CA GLN A 420 -41.19 -38.52 -60.06
C GLN A 420 -40.57 -38.20 -61.43
N LYS A 421 -39.24 -38.20 -61.52
CA LYS A 421 -38.53 -37.95 -62.78
C LYS A 421 -38.72 -39.11 -63.76
N LEU A 422 -38.60 -40.34 -63.28
CA LEU A 422 -38.90 -41.57 -64.03
C LEU A 422 -40.36 -41.61 -64.52
N LEU A 423 -41.30 -41.15 -63.70
CA LEU A 423 -42.73 -41.12 -64.06
C LEU A 423 -43.00 -40.14 -65.20
N LYS A 424 -42.33 -38.98 -65.21
CA LYS A 424 -42.43 -38.00 -66.31
C LYS A 424 -41.86 -38.54 -67.62
N GLU A 425 -40.71 -39.21 -67.58
CA GLU A 425 -40.11 -39.85 -68.76
C GLU A 425 -41.02 -40.95 -69.34
N LEU A 426 -41.68 -41.73 -68.48
CA LEU A 426 -42.66 -42.74 -68.91
C LEU A 426 -43.92 -42.11 -69.53
N GLN A 427 -44.40 -40.99 -69.00
CA GLN A 427 -45.53 -40.25 -69.56
C GLN A 427 -45.21 -39.67 -70.95
N GLU A 428 -44.04 -39.04 -71.12
CA GLU A 428 -43.60 -38.54 -72.43
C GLU A 428 -43.47 -39.67 -73.45
N LYS A 429 -42.93 -40.83 -73.04
CA LYS A 429 -42.83 -42.00 -73.92
C LYS A 429 -44.20 -42.51 -74.36
N HIS A 430 -45.14 -42.59 -73.42
CA HIS A 430 -46.51 -43.01 -73.70
C HIS A 430 -47.25 -42.02 -74.63
N GLU A 431 -47.07 -40.70 -74.46
CA GLU A 431 -47.63 -39.70 -75.38
C GLU A 431 -47.05 -39.81 -76.79
N ASN A 432 -45.75 -40.05 -76.92
CA ASN A 432 -45.10 -40.30 -78.21
C ASN A 432 -45.64 -41.58 -78.88
N ASP A 433 -45.79 -42.66 -78.13
CA ASP A 433 -46.36 -43.92 -78.65
C ASP A 433 -47.82 -43.72 -79.12
N GLN A 434 -48.63 -42.95 -78.39
CA GLN A 434 -49.99 -42.60 -78.82
C GLN A 434 -50.03 -41.74 -80.08
N LYS A 435 -49.07 -40.84 -80.24
CA LYS A 435 -48.94 -39.98 -81.43
C LYS A 435 -48.57 -40.83 -82.66
N LEU A 436 -47.65 -41.76 -82.51
CA LEU A 436 -47.23 -42.70 -83.55
C LEU A 436 -48.38 -43.64 -83.97
N LEU A 437 -49.20 -44.10 -83.02
CA LEU A 437 -50.41 -44.89 -83.31
C LEU A 437 -51.47 -44.10 -84.08
N LYS A 438 -51.62 -42.79 -83.83
CA LYS A 438 -52.50 -41.92 -84.61
C LYS A 438 -52.02 -41.77 -86.05
N GLU A 439 -50.73 -41.53 -86.27
CA GLU A 439 -50.13 -41.45 -87.60
C GLU A 439 -50.28 -42.77 -88.39
N ILE A 440 -50.08 -43.92 -87.75
CA ILE A 440 -50.32 -45.24 -88.37
C ILE A 440 -51.80 -45.42 -88.76
N ARG A 441 -52.74 -44.96 -87.93
CA ARG A 441 -54.19 -45.00 -88.24
C ARG A 441 -54.54 -44.13 -89.44
N GLU A 442 -53.98 -42.92 -89.55
CA GLU A 442 -54.19 -42.04 -90.70
C GLU A 442 -53.62 -42.64 -92.00
N ILE A 443 -52.46 -43.29 -91.94
CA ILE A 443 -51.88 -44.01 -93.09
C ILE A 443 -52.78 -45.18 -93.54
N LEU A 444 -53.37 -45.93 -92.61
CA LEU A 444 -54.27 -47.04 -92.92
C LEU A 444 -55.63 -46.59 -93.50
N LEU A 445 -56.17 -45.46 -93.02
CA LEU A 445 -57.40 -44.86 -93.54
C LEU A 445 -57.22 -44.31 -94.96
N ASN A 446 -56.05 -43.74 -95.30
CA ASN A 446 -55.76 -43.26 -96.66
C ASN A 446 -55.53 -44.38 -97.69
N LYS A 447 -55.26 -45.63 -97.27
CA LYS A 447 -55.06 -46.77 -98.17
C LYS A 447 -56.32 -47.58 -98.50
N THR A 448 -57.44 -47.31 -97.84
CA THR A 448 -58.74 -47.94 -98.14
C THR A 448 -59.59 -47.14 -99.14
N MET A 449 -59.02 -46.09 -99.74
CA MET A 449 -59.68 -45.19 -100.69
C MET A 449 -58.95 -45.11 -102.04
N ILE A 450 -58.55 -46.24 -102.62
CA ILE A 450 -58.26 -46.41 -104.06
C ILE A 450 -58.72 -47.80 -104.50
#